data_AF-A0A7C1MSG6-F1
#
_entry.id   AF-A0A7C1MSG6-F1
#
_cell.length_a   1.000
_cell.length_b   1.000
_cell.length_c   1.000
_cell.angle_alpha   90.00
_cell.angle_beta   90.00
_cell.angle_gamma   90.00
#
_symmetry.space_group_name_H-M   'P 1'
#
loop_
_entity.id
_entity.type
_entity.pdbx_description
1 polymer ?
#
loop_
_entity_poly.entity_id
_entity_poly.type
_entity_poly.pdbx_seq_one_letter_code
_entity_poly.pdbx_strand_id
1 'polypeptide(L)' 'RNINNTQTLVLSVDIPSGLDADSGARPGICVEADKTITFVSIKTGMTGTSGSSYCGEIVIRDIGFPAYSLNILSS' A
#
# COMPACT_ATOMS: atom_id res chain seq x y z
N ARG A 1 -18.92 -0.10 11.43
CA ARG A 1 -17.75 -0.26 12.34
C ARG A 1 -16.60 0.55 11.75
N ASN A 2 -15.89 1.35 12.54
CA ASN A 2 -14.76 2.16 12.08
C ASN A 2 -13.47 1.37 12.28
N ILE A 3 -12.76 1.02 11.20
CA ILE A 3 -11.53 0.20 11.21
C ILE A 3 -10.38 0.95 11.90
N ASN A 4 -10.23 2.25 11.61
CA ASN A 4 -9.14 3.08 12.14
C ASN A 4 -9.22 3.28 13.66
N ASN A 5 -10.39 3.08 14.26
CA ASN A 5 -10.60 3.24 15.71
C ASN A 5 -10.71 1.90 16.45
N THR A 6 -10.26 0.80 15.85
CA THR A 6 -10.25 -0.51 16.51
C THR A 6 -8.99 -0.69 17.35
N GLN A 7 -9.02 -1.59 18.34
CA GLN A 7 -7.84 -2.03 19.09
C GLN A 7 -7.18 -3.28 18.50
N THR A 8 -7.59 -3.66 17.28
CA THR A 8 -7.11 -4.86 16.59
C THR A 8 -6.09 -4.48 15.52
N LEU A 9 -5.16 -5.38 15.23
CA LEU A 9 -4.23 -5.20 14.12
C LEU A 9 -4.97 -5.08 12.78
N VAL A 10 -4.58 -4.10 11.98
CA VAL A 10 -5.12 -3.83 10.63
C VAL A 10 -4.07 -4.19 9.59
N LEU A 11 -4.41 -5.15 8.74
CA LEU A 11 -3.62 -5.56 7.60
C LEU A 11 -4.28 -5.08 6.31
N SER A 12 -3.57 -4.27 5.54
CA SER A 12 -3.97 -3.91 4.17
C SER A 12 -3.33 -4.87 3.16
N VAL A 13 -4.09 -5.21 2.12
CA VAL A 13 -3.63 -6.02 1.01
C VAL A 13 -3.53 -5.12 -0.23
N ASP A 14 -2.38 -5.19 -0.89
CA ASP A 14 -1.91 -4.37 -1.99
C ASP A 14 -1.65 -2.89 -1.62
N ILE A 15 -2.68 -2.19 -1.16
CA ILE A 15 -2.63 -0.79 -0.75
C ILE A 15 -3.72 -0.51 0.31
N PRO A 16 -3.51 0.39 1.28
CA PRO A 16 -4.59 0.81 2.17
C PRO A 16 -5.76 1.38 1.39
N SER A 17 -6.97 0.89 1.65
CA SER A 17 -8.17 1.36 0.96
C SER A 17 -8.37 2.86 1.19
N GLY A 18 -8.52 3.62 0.11
CA GLY A 18 -8.64 5.09 0.13
C GLY A 18 -7.32 5.85 -0.09
N LEU A 19 -6.19 5.15 -0.18
CA LEU A 19 -4.92 5.72 -0.64
C LEU A 19 -4.82 5.59 -2.16
N ASP A 20 -4.47 6.67 -2.83
CA ASP A 20 -4.15 6.70 -4.24
C ASP A 20 -2.77 6.08 -4.49
N ALA A 21 -2.70 5.07 -5.37
CA ALA A 21 -1.50 4.27 -5.60
C ALA A 21 -0.36 5.03 -6.29
N ASP A 22 -0.65 6.12 -6.99
CA ASP A 22 0.34 6.84 -7.78
C ASP A 22 0.82 8.10 -7.04
N SER A 23 -0.13 8.88 -6.53
CA SER A 23 0.12 10.18 -5.92
C SER A 23 0.29 10.15 -4.40
N GLY A 24 -0.20 9.11 -3.74
CA GLY A 24 -0.27 9.05 -2.27
C GLY A 24 -1.31 10.01 -1.68
N ALA A 25 -2.16 10.60 -2.52
CA ALA A 25 -3.31 11.37 -2.07
C ALA A 25 -4.35 10.45 -1.42
N ARG A 26 -5.14 11.01 -0.51
CA ARG A 26 -6.28 10.31 0.10
C ARG A 26 -7.53 11.20 0.06
N PRO A 27 -8.29 11.19 -1.05
CA PRO A 27 -9.46 12.04 -1.21
C PRO A 27 -10.62 11.50 -0.35
N GLY A 28 -10.50 11.65 0.97
CA GLY A 28 -11.45 11.17 1.97
C GLY A 28 -10.79 10.39 3.11
N ILE A 29 -11.46 9.32 3.52
CA ILE A 29 -10.99 8.40 4.57
C ILE A 29 -10.05 7.39 3.92
N CYS A 30 -8.90 7.19 4.56
CA CYS A 30 -7.95 6.14 4.21
C CYS A 30 -7.82 5.18 5.40
N VAL A 31 -7.69 3.89 5.13
CA VAL A 31 -7.36 2.91 6.17
C VAL A 31 -5.96 3.19 6.71
N GLU A 32 -5.83 3.23 8.03
CA GLU A 32 -4.54 3.28 8.72
C GLU A 32 -4.14 1.85 9.07
N ALA A 33 -3.18 1.29 8.34
CA ALA A 33 -2.76 -0.09 8.52
C ALA A 33 -1.50 -0.19 9.38
N ASP A 34 -1.44 -1.22 10.24
CA ASP A 34 -0.21 -1.59 10.94
C ASP A 34 0.79 -2.26 9.99
N LYS A 35 0.27 -2.96 8.97
CA LYS A 35 1.05 -3.65 7.94
C LYS A 35 0.33 -3.63 6.60
N THR A 36 1.09 -3.50 5.52
CA THR A 36 0.60 -3.65 4.15
C THR A 36 1.40 -4.71 3.42
N ILE A 37 0.73 -5.74 2.91
CA ILE A 37 1.34 -6.71 1.99
C ILE A 37 1.04 -6.25 0.57
N THR A 38 2.06 -5.86 -0.17
CA THR A 38 1.93 -5.38 -1.55
C THR A 38 2.58 -6.35 -2.53
N PHE A 39 2.10 -6.37 -3.77
CA PHE A 39 2.57 -7.33 -4.76
C PHE A 39 3.41 -6.69 -5.86
N VAL A 40 4.36 -7.46 -6.38
CA VAL A 40 5.24 -7.14 -7.52
C VAL A 40 6.23 -6.02 -7.23
N SER A 41 5.77 -4.84 -6.83
CA SER A 41 6.58 -3.68 -6.47
C SER A 41 5.86 -2.83 -5.43
N ILE A 42 6.61 -1.93 -4.79
CA ILE A 42 6.02 -0.82 -4.04
C ILE A 42 5.35 0.15 -5.01
N LYS A 43 4.17 0.66 -4.64
CA LYS A 43 3.46 1.68 -5.42
C LYS A 43 4.01 3.06 -5.06
N THR A 44 4.11 3.97 -6.01
CA THR A 44 4.67 5.32 -5.80
C THR A 44 3.96 6.05 -4.65
N GLY A 45 2.64 5.98 -4.60
CA GLY A 45 1.80 6.57 -3.57
C GLY A 45 1.92 5.93 -2.18
N MET A 46 2.61 4.79 -2.03
CA MET A 46 2.96 4.22 -0.72
C MET A 46 4.24 4.84 -0.13
N THR A 47 4.96 5.63 -0.91
CA THR A 47 6.22 6.27 -0.52
C THR A 47 6.00 7.75 -0.14
N GLY A 48 7.01 8.37 0.46
CA GLY A 48 6.90 9.76 0.93
C GLY A 48 6.09 9.93 2.21
N THR A 49 6.10 11.13 2.79
CA THR A 49 5.53 11.40 4.12
C THR A 49 4.01 11.26 4.17
N SER A 50 3.31 11.57 3.08
CA SER A 50 1.85 11.50 3.03
C SER A 50 1.31 10.07 2.89
N GLY A 51 1.90 9.25 2.02
CA GLY A 51 1.40 7.90 1.73
C GLY A 51 1.90 6.82 2.69
N SER A 52 3.18 6.88 3.08
CA SER A 52 3.79 5.85 3.93
C SER A 52 3.16 5.75 5.33
N SER A 53 2.62 6.87 5.84
CA SER A 53 1.97 6.91 7.16
C SER A 53 0.70 6.05 7.25
N TYR A 54 0.05 5.74 6.11
CA TYR A 54 -1.12 4.87 6.07
C TYR A 54 -0.78 3.38 5.90
N CYS A 55 0.46 3.08 5.50
CA CYS A 55 0.85 1.73 5.08
C CYS A 55 1.40 0.85 6.21
N GLY A 56 1.87 1.46 7.31
CA GLY A 56 2.57 0.73 8.37
C GLY A 56 3.83 0.04 7.84
N GLU A 57 4.12 -1.17 8.32
CA GLU A 57 5.19 -2.00 7.76
C GLU A 57 4.81 -2.48 6.34
N ILE A 58 5.62 -2.14 5.33
CA ILE A 58 5.39 -2.58 3.95
C ILE A 58 6.18 -3.88 3.68
N VAL A 59 5.45 -4.91 3.24
CA VAL A 59 6.03 -6.20 2.84
C VAL A 59 5.71 -6.44 1.37
N ILE A 60 6.75 -6.57 0.53
CA ILE A 60 6.57 -6.93 -0.88
C ILE A 60 6.52 -8.46 -0.99
N ARG A 61 5.54 -8.98 -1.73
CA ARG A 61 5.40 -10.40 -2.04
C ARG A 61 5.36 -10.62 -3.55
N ASP A 62 6.15 -11.58 -3.98
CA ASP A 62 6.06 -12.11 -5.33
C ASP A 62 4.82 -13.02 -5.44
N ILE A 63 4.15 -12.94 -6.59
CA ILE A 63 2.97 -13.72 -6.96
C ILE A 63 3.21 -14.52 -8.25
N GLY A 64 4.46 -14.74 -8.62
CA GLY A 64 4.87 -15.37 -9.87
C GLY A 64 4.93 -14.39 -11.04
N PHE A 65 5.15 -13.11 -10.76
CA PHE A 65 5.23 -12.10 -11.81
C PHE A 65 6.60 -12.21 -12.51
N PRO A 66 6.66 -12.40 -13.84
CA PRO A 66 7.93 -12.65 -14.50
C PRO A 66 8.89 -11.46 -14.36
N ALA A 67 10.14 -11.74 -13.98
CA ALA A 67 11.14 -10.70 -13.76
C ALA A 67 11.37 -9.81 -14.99
N TYR A 68 11.28 -10.36 -16.21
CA TYR A 68 11.42 -9.59 -17.45
C TYR A 68 10.30 -8.55 -17.63
N SER A 69 9.12 -8.78 -17.05
CA SER A 69 7.98 -7.87 -17.12
C SER A 69 8.13 -6.68 -16.18
N LEU A 70 8.96 -6.77 -15.13
CA LEU A 70 9.23 -5.65 -14.22
C LEU A 70 9.92 -4.49 -14.93
N ASN A 71 10.84 -4.79 -15.86
CA ASN A 71 11.60 -3.78 -16.59
C ASN A 71 10.69 -2.87 -17.45
N ILE A 72 9.51 -3.35 -17.84
CA ILE A 72 8.54 -2.63 -18.66
C ILE A 72 7.73 -1.64 -17.80
N LEU A 73 7.57 -1.92 -16.51
CA LEU A 73 6.83 -1.07 -15.56
C LEU A 73 7.67 0.09 -15.01
N SER A 74 9.00 0.01 -15.13
CA SER A 74 9.94 1.08 -14.78
C SER A 74 10.27 2.02 -15.96
N SER A 75 9.58 1.85 -17.10
CA SER A 75 9.74 2.64 -18.34
C SER A 75 8.65 3.69 -18.46
#